data_AF-A0A524M4R4-F1
#
_entry.id   AF-A0A524M4R4-F1
#
_cell.length_a   1.000
_cell.length_b   1.000
_cell.length_c   1.000
_cell.angle_alpha   90.00
_cell.angle_beta   90.00
_cell.angle_gamma   90.00
#
_symmetry.space_group_name_H-M   'P 1'
#
loop_
_entity.id
_entity.type
_entity.pdbx_description
1 polymer ?
#
loop_
_entity_poly.entity_id
_entity_poly.type
_entity_poly.pdbx_seq_one_letter_code
_entity_poly.pdbx_strand_id
1 'polypeptide(L)'
;MKYFLDSTIAKEILEALEHDREEIVISLDLGRTTTKVKLSDPDWNSTQLRKIAKDSDTVYFIEDGDAFKAAISATQFYKLMPSGSGTAPA
;
A
#
# COMPACT_ATOMS: atom_id res chain seq x y z
N MET A 1 10.72 5.43 -4.69
CA MET A 1 10.48 5.21 -3.24
C MET A 1 9.34 4.20 -3.13
N LYS A 2 9.36 3.29 -2.16
CA LYS A 2 8.36 2.21 -2.06
C LYS A 2 7.38 2.51 -0.93
N TYR A 3 6.10 2.54 -1.24
CA TYR A 3 5.02 2.77 -0.26
C TYR A 3 4.16 1.52 -0.15
N PHE A 4 3.60 1.25 1.02
CA PHE A 4 2.68 0.16 1.23
C PHE A 4 1.30 0.71 1.59
N LEU A 5 0.27 0.19 0.91
CA LEU A 5 -1.10 0.61 1.07
C LEU A 5 -2.00 -0.61 1.29
N ASP A 6 -2.89 -0.50 2.26
CA ASP A 6 -4.06 -1.36 2.38
C ASP A 6 -5.34 -0.59 2.01
N SER A 7 -6.49 -1.26 2.10
CA SER A 7 -7.76 -0.63 1.77
C SER A 7 -8.11 0.57 2.66
N THR A 8 -7.63 0.64 3.90
CA THR A 8 -7.91 1.72 4.84
C THR A 8 -7.15 2.96 4.42
N ILE A 9 -5.82 2.83 4.23
CA ILE A 9 -4.97 3.95 3.82
C ILE A 9 -5.38 4.48 2.44
N ALA A 10 -5.74 3.58 1.50
CA ALA A 10 -6.21 4.00 0.19
C ALA A 10 -7.51 4.82 0.25
N LYS A 11 -8.42 4.51 1.18
CA LYS A 11 -9.63 5.31 1.41
C LYS A 11 -9.30 6.68 1.99
N GLU A 12 -8.41 6.73 2.96
CA GLU A 12 -7.99 8.01 3.57
C GLU A 12 -7.35 8.95 2.55
N ILE A 13 -6.50 8.42 1.66
CA ILE A 13 -5.90 9.22 0.57
C ILE A 13 -7.00 9.71 -0.39
N LEU A 14 -7.93 8.83 -0.79
CA LEU A 14 -9.04 9.22 -1.69
C LEU A 14 -9.92 10.32 -1.07
N GLU A 15 -10.30 10.18 0.19
CA GLU A 15 -11.10 11.17 0.91
C GLU A 15 -10.36 12.52 0.99
N ALA A 16 -9.06 12.49 1.29
CA ALA A 16 -8.27 13.71 1.34
C ALA A 16 -8.15 14.40 -0.04
N LEU A 17 -8.01 13.63 -1.12
CA LEU A 17 -8.05 14.15 -2.49
C LEU A 17 -9.43 14.73 -2.85
N GLU A 18 -10.52 14.06 -2.46
CA GLU A 18 -11.90 14.53 -2.69
C GLU A 18 -12.26 15.80 -1.90
N HIS A 19 -11.52 16.08 -0.82
CA HIS A 19 -11.65 17.29 -0.01
C HIS A 19 -10.60 18.37 -0.30
N ASP A 20 -9.90 18.30 -1.43
CA ASP A 20 -8.86 19.25 -1.86
C ASP A 20 -7.79 19.51 -0.78
N ARG A 21 -7.43 18.48 0.01
CA ARG A 21 -6.36 18.59 0.99
C ARG A 21 -5.00 18.52 0.29
N GLU A 22 -4.05 19.31 0.77
CA GLU A 22 -2.68 19.26 0.25
C GLU A 22 -1.86 18.15 0.91
N GLU A 23 -2.16 17.83 2.17
CA GLU A 23 -1.37 16.93 3.01
C GLU A 23 -2.25 16.07 3.92
N ILE A 24 -1.78 14.87 4.24
CA ILE A 24 -2.41 13.94 5.17
C ILE A 24 -1.36 13.28 6.07
N VAL A 25 -1.76 12.82 7.26
CA VAL A 25 -0.90 12.10 8.21
C VAL A 25 -1.30 10.63 8.20
N ILE A 26 -0.49 9.77 7.57
CA ILE A 26 -0.78 8.34 7.34
C ILE A 26 0.47 7.49 7.51
N SER A 27 0.27 6.17 7.62
CA SER A 27 1.37 5.21 7.55
C SER A 27 1.47 4.60 6.15
N LEU A 28 2.66 4.68 5.57
CA LEU A 28 2.98 4.09 4.26
C LEU A 28 3.89 2.85 4.39
N ASP A 29 4.01 2.32 5.61
CA ASP A 29 4.89 1.20 5.97
C ASP A 29 4.19 0.16 6.86
N LEU A 30 2.87 -0.01 6.64
CA LEU A 30 2.02 -1.00 7.32
C LEU A 30 1.86 -0.74 8.82
N GLY A 31 1.68 0.53 9.20
CA GLY A 31 1.41 0.95 10.57
C GLY A 31 2.64 1.04 11.46
N ARG A 32 3.87 0.93 10.92
CA ARG A 32 5.09 1.03 11.73
C ARG A 32 5.42 2.48 12.08
N THR A 33 5.27 3.38 11.12
CA THR A 33 5.47 4.82 11.32
C THR A 33 4.37 5.61 10.63
N THR A 34 3.94 6.68 11.30
CA THR A 34 3.02 7.66 10.72
C THR A 34 3.82 8.89 10.33
N THR A 35 3.63 9.36 9.10
CA THR A 35 4.33 10.53 8.57
C THR A 35 3.34 11.48 7.90
N LYS A 36 3.72 12.75 7.80
CA LYS A 36 2.98 13.74 7.03
C LYS A 36 3.38 13.61 5.56
N VAL A 37 2.40 13.38 4.70
CA VAL A 37 2.57 13.10 3.27
C VAL A 37 1.88 14.18 2.47
N LYS A 38 2.54 14.69 1.42
CA LYS A 38 1.92 15.57 0.43
C LYS A 38 1.13 14.74 -0.56
N LEU A 39 -0.10 15.12 -0.85
CA LEU A 39 -0.92 14.41 -1.83
C LEU A 39 -0.46 14.65 -3.28
N SER A 40 0.47 15.57 -3.51
CA SER A 40 1.13 15.75 -4.80
C SER A 40 2.36 14.86 -5.00
N ASP A 41 2.83 14.14 -3.97
CA ASP A 41 4.01 13.28 -4.06
C ASP A 41 3.91 12.04 -3.13
N PRO A 42 3.78 10.81 -3.68
CA PRO A 42 3.83 10.47 -5.10
C PRO A 42 2.55 10.86 -5.86
N ASP A 43 2.61 10.81 -7.20
CA ASP A 43 1.42 11.00 -8.05
C ASP A 43 0.41 9.87 -7.82
N TRP A 44 -0.59 10.14 -6.98
CA TRP A 44 -1.58 9.17 -6.57
C TRP A 44 -2.59 8.90 -7.69
N ASN A 45 -2.46 7.76 -8.37
CA ASN A 45 -3.44 7.35 -9.37
C ASN A 45 -4.78 6.97 -8.73
N SER A 46 -5.78 7.85 -8.84
CA SER A 46 -7.10 7.65 -8.21
C SER A 46 -7.80 6.36 -8.66
N THR A 47 -7.55 5.90 -9.90
CA THR A 47 -8.14 4.65 -10.39
C THR A 47 -7.54 3.43 -9.66
N GLN A 48 -6.23 3.43 -9.44
CA GLN A 48 -5.55 2.38 -8.67
C GLN A 48 -5.97 2.44 -7.19
N LEU A 49 -6.00 3.62 -6.59
CA LEU A 49 -6.46 3.80 -5.21
C LEU A 49 -7.88 3.27 -5.00
N ARG A 50 -8.82 3.53 -5.93
CA ARG A 50 -10.18 3.00 -5.85
C ARG A 50 -10.24 1.47 -5.96
N LYS A 51 -9.29 0.84 -6.65
CA LYS A 51 -9.16 -0.63 -6.66
C LYS A 51 -8.68 -1.15 -5.30
N ILE A 52 -7.62 -0.53 -4.75
CA ILE A 52 -7.05 -0.91 -3.45
C ILE A 52 -8.08 -0.71 -2.33
N ALA A 53 -8.79 0.42 -2.33
CA ALA A 53 -9.84 0.73 -1.35
C ALA A 53 -10.99 -0.30 -1.31
N LYS A 54 -11.23 -1.04 -2.40
CA LYS A 54 -12.26 -2.09 -2.48
C LYS A 54 -11.73 -3.48 -2.13
N ASP A 55 -10.43 -3.65 -2.07
CA ASP A 55 -9.75 -4.93 -1.80
C ASP A 55 -9.24 -4.93 -0.36
N SER A 56 -10.15 -5.21 0.59
CA SER A 56 -9.86 -5.18 2.04
C SER A 56 -8.80 -6.17 2.48
N ASP A 57 -8.65 -7.23 1.70
CA ASP A 57 -7.86 -8.39 2.10
C ASP A 57 -6.50 -8.40 1.40
N THR A 58 -6.06 -7.28 0.82
CA THR A 58 -4.79 -7.22 0.10
C THR A 58 -4.00 -5.99 0.50
N VAL A 59 -2.71 -6.20 0.75
CA VAL A 59 -1.71 -5.15 0.84
C VAL A 59 -1.08 -4.98 -0.53
N TYR A 60 -0.97 -3.73 -0.97
CA TYR A 60 -0.29 -3.32 -2.18
C TYR A 60 1.00 -2.58 -1.83
N PHE A 61 1.97 -2.62 -2.73
CA PHE A 61 3.06 -1.66 -2.73
C PHE A 61 3.01 -0.80 -3.98
N ILE A 62 3.33 0.49 -3.81
CA ILE A 62 3.45 1.47 -4.89
C ILE A 62 4.93 1.68 -5.19
N GLU A 63 5.30 1.51 -6.44
CA GLU A 63 6.65 1.71 -6.97
C GLU A 63 6.52 2.42 -8.32
N ASP A 64 7.19 3.57 -8.47
CA ASP A 64 7.17 4.40 -9.69
C ASP A 64 5.77 4.77 -10.22
N GLY A 65 4.80 4.94 -9.31
CA GLY A 65 3.41 5.30 -9.63
C GLY A 65 2.52 4.10 -9.97
N ASP A 66 3.05 2.89 -9.96
CA ASP A 66 2.31 1.66 -10.23
C ASP A 66 2.05 0.85 -8.95
N ALA A 67 0.86 0.24 -8.90
CA ALA A 67 0.40 -0.57 -7.78
C ALA A 67 0.59 -2.07 -8.02
N PHE A 68 1.32 -2.73 -7.13
CA PHE A 68 1.61 -4.16 -7.16
C PHE A 68 1.06 -4.86 -5.92
N LYS A 69 0.46 -6.04 -6.07
CA LYS A 69 0.00 -6.83 -4.91
C LYS A 69 1.21 -7.35 -4.13
N ALA A 70 1.28 -7.04 -2.84
CA ALA A 70 2.34 -7.47 -1.94
C ALA A 70 1.97 -8.73 -1.16
N ALA A 71 0.75 -8.79 -0.61
CA ALA A 71 0.26 -9.90 0.20
C ALA A 71 -1.27 -9.89 0.29
N ILE A 72 -1.88 -11.07 0.49
CA ILE A 72 -3.31 -11.19 0.81
C ILE A 72 -3.44 -11.22 2.35
N SER A 73 -3.89 -10.12 2.94
CA SER A 73 -4.34 -10.00 4.31
C SER A 73 -5.75 -10.59 4.49
N ALA A 74 -5.88 -11.90 4.42
CA ALA A 74 -7.09 -12.57 4.91
C ALA A 74 -6.75 -13.36 6.17
N THR A 75 -6.79 -12.67 7.31
CA THR A 75 -7.04 -13.28 8.64
C THR A 75 -6.10 -14.36 9.18
N GLN A 76 -5.04 -14.83 8.49
CA GLN A 76 -4.10 -15.83 9.01
C GLN A 76 -2.70 -15.72 8.38
N PHE A 77 -1.69 -15.60 9.24
CA PHE A 77 -0.27 -15.93 9.04
C PHE A 77 0.40 -15.53 7.71
N TYR A 78 1.30 -14.53 7.79
CA TYR A 78 2.30 -14.30 6.76
C TYR A 78 3.25 -15.52 6.66
N LYS A 79 3.05 -16.37 5.65
CA LYS A 79 4.08 -17.31 5.22
C LYS A 79 5.01 -16.58 4.26
N LEU A 80 6.24 -16.32 4.71
CA LEU A 80 7.31 -15.88 3.82
C LEU A 80 7.45 -16.91 2.70
N MET A 81 7.13 -16.52 1.48
CA MET A 81 7.39 -17.34 0.30
C MET A 81 8.87 -17.19 -0.03
N PRO A 82 9.66 -18.28 -0.03
CA PRO A 82 11.06 -18.20 -0.40
C PRO A 82 11.18 -17.77 -1.86
N SER A 83 11.81 -16.62 -2.08
CA SER A 83 12.24 -16.17 -3.40
C SER A 83 13.52 -16.92 -3.76
N GLY A 84 13.39 -18.14 -4.24
CA GLY A 84 14.52 -18.86 -4.82
C GLY A 84 14.35 -20.37 -4.81
N SER A 85 14.48 -20.95 -6.00
CA SER A 85 14.94 -22.32 -6.21
C SER A 85 16.37 -22.46 -5.66
N GLY A 86 16.50 -22.52 -4.34
CA GLY A 86 17.73 -22.84 -3.64
C GLY A 86 17.70 -24.30 -3.25
N THR A 87 18.46 -25.14 -3.94
CA THR A 87 18.81 -26.48 -3.45
C THR A 87 19.62 -26.30 -2.16
N ALA A 88 19.02 -26.60 -1.02
CA ALA A 88 19.77 -26.76 0.22
C ALA A 88 20.69 -27.99 0.07
N PRO A 89 22.02 -27.86 0.28
CA PRO A 89 22.87 -29.03 0.37
C PRO A 89 22.56 -29.78 1.67
N ALA A 90 22.60 -31.10 1.57
CA ALA A 90 22.34 -32.06 2.64
C ALA A 90 23.37 -31.99 3.78
#